data_AF-A0AA35R458-F1
#
_entry.id   AF-A0AA35R458-F1
#
_cell.length_a   1.000
_cell.length_b   1.000
_cell.length_c   1.000
_cell.angle_alpha   90.00
_cell.angle_beta   90.00
_cell.angle_gamma   90.00
#
_symmetry.space_group_name_H-M   'P 1'
#
loop_
_entity.id
_entity.type
_entity.pdbx_description
1 polymer ?
#
loop_
_entity_poly.entity_id
_entity_poly.type
_entity_poly.pdbx_seq_one_letter_code
_entity_poly.pdbx_strand_id
1 'polypeptide(L)'
;MNVSMQHFLTAMDEKFKGHDHYSSRQVDLQAKDLERDRDFVVRHYAGDVVYIVTGFIDKNKDPIYQDFKRLLYNSDHKLLKAMWPEGAQALTEVTKIP
;
A
#
# COMPACT_ATOMS: atom_id res chain seq x y z
N MET A 1 16.64 1.83 7.81
CA MET A 1 15.26 2.23 7.44
C MET A 1 15.04 1.97 5.95
N ASN A 2 15.24 0.73 5.45
CA ASN A 2 15.12 0.41 4.00
C ASN A 2 14.64 -1.04 3.71
N VAL A 3 14.38 -1.81 4.77
CA VAL A 3 14.18 -3.26 4.68
C VAL A 3 12.80 -3.59 4.08
N SER A 4 11.74 -2.86 4.44
CA SER A 4 10.38 -3.15 3.97
C SER A 4 10.19 -2.95 2.46
N MET A 5 10.90 -2.00 1.84
CA MET A 5 10.76 -1.70 0.41
C MET A 5 11.45 -2.75 -0.45
N GLN A 6 12.66 -3.14 -0.04
CA GLN A 6 13.40 -4.22 -0.68
C GLN A 6 12.62 -5.53 -0.61
N HIS A 7 12.09 -5.89 0.57
CA HIS A 7 11.24 -7.08 0.72
C HIS A 7 10.00 -7.05 -0.17
N PHE A 8 9.34 -5.88 -0.30
CA PHE A 8 8.21 -5.73 -1.20
C PHE A 8 8.60 -6.00 -2.66
N LEU A 9 9.69 -5.39 -3.14
CA LEU A 9 10.15 -5.60 -4.50
C LEU A 9 10.59 -7.04 -4.74
N THR A 10 11.31 -7.65 -3.80
CA THR A 10 11.70 -9.06 -3.88
C THR A 10 10.47 -9.97 -3.98
N ALA A 11 9.43 -9.73 -3.18
CA ALA A 11 8.18 -10.50 -3.25
C ALA A 11 7.45 -10.32 -4.60
N MET A 12 7.48 -9.10 -5.16
CA MET A 12 6.95 -8.83 -6.51
C MET A 12 7.75 -9.59 -7.57
N ASP A 13 9.09 -9.54 -7.50
CA ASP A 13 9.97 -10.25 -8.42
C ASP A 13 9.74 -11.76 -8.36
N GLU A 14 9.68 -12.35 -7.18
CA GLU A 14 9.39 -13.78 -7.02
C GLU A 14 8.03 -14.18 -7.59
N LYS A 15 7.00 -13.36 -7.36
CA LYS A 15 5.63 -13.67 -7.77
C LYS A 15 5.39 -13.47 -9.26
N PHE A 16 6.03 -12.48 -9.88
CA PHE A 16 5.74 -12.04 -11.25
C PHE A 16 6.91 -12.26 -12.22
N LYS A 17 7.99 -12.93 -11.80
CA LYS A 17 9.07 -13.33 -12.71
C LYS A 17 8.51 -14.13 -13.89
N GLY A 18 8.79 -13.64 -15.09
CA GLY A 18 8.35 -14.27 -16.35
C GLY A 18 6.95 -13.85 -16.82
N HIS A 19 6.28 -12.93 -16.13
CA HIS A 19 5.02 -12.36 -16.62
C HIS A 19 5.29 -11.27 -17.66
N ASP A 20 4.63 -11.33 -18.82
CA ASP A 20 4.87 -10.44 -19.98
C ASP A 20 4.74 -8.94 -19.69
N HIS A 21 4.00 -8.60 -18.62
CA HIS A 21 3.74 -7.22 -18.22
C HIS A 21 4.53 -6.73 -17.00
N TYR A 22 5.48 -7.52 -16.49
CA TYR A 22 6.26 -7.16 -15.31
C TYR A 22 7.77 -7.24 -15.60
N SER A 23 8.52 -6.25 -15.13
CA SER A 23 9.98 -6.30 -15.12
C SER A 23 10.57 -5.49 -13.97
N SER A 24 11.80 -5.78 -13.61
CA SER A 24 12.61 -5.00 -12.68
C SER A 24 14.09 -5.19 -13.02
N ARG A 25 14.97 -4.40 -12.42
CA ARG A 25 16.43 -4.57 -12.60
C ARG A 25 16.94 -5.94 -12.14
N GLN A 26 16.22 -6.60 -11.22
CA GLN A 26 16.59 -7.90 -10.66
C GLN A 26 16.11 -9.06 -11.53
N VAL A 27 14.99 -8.88 -12.25
CA VAL A 27 14.42 -9.85 -13.18
C VAL A 27 15.06 -9.74 -14.57
N ASP A 28 15.34 -8.51 -15.03
CA ASP A 28 16.00 -8.23 -16.30
C ASP A 28 17.28 -7.40 -16.09
N LEU A 29 18.42 -8.08 -16.19
CA LEU A 29 19.75 -7.47 -16.08
C LEU A 29 20.09 -6.54 -17.25
N GLN A 30 19.29 -6.48 -18.32
CA GLN A 30 19.48 -5.57 -19.45
C GLN A 30 18.81 -4.20 -19.26
N ALA A 31 17.83 -4.08 -18.36
CA ALA A 31 17.12 -2.83 -18.06
C ALA A 31 17.99 -1.86 -17.23
N LYS A 32 19.05 -1.28 -17.83
CA LYS A 32 20.10 -0.50 -17.13
C LYS A 32 19.64 0.86 -16.63
N ASP A 33 18.53 1.33 -17.16
CA ASP A 33 17.79 2.53 -16.80
C ASP A 33 17.04 2.38 -15.46
N LEU A 34 16.76 1.15 -15.01
CA LEU A 34 16.10 0.88 -13.73
C LEU A 34 17.10 0.81 -12.57
N GLU A 35 16.78 1.50 -11.47
CA GLU A 35 17.58 1.39 -10.25
C GLU A 35 17.29 0.07 -9.52
N ARG A 36 18.39 -0.62 -9.19
CA ARG A 36 18.32 -1.90 -8.47
C ARG A 36 17.73 -1.70 -7.07
N ASP A 37 16.90 -2.66 -6.65
CA ASP A 37 16.22 -2.67 -5.35
C ASP A 37 15.26 -1.48 -5.12
N ARG A 38 14.96 -0.71 -6.18
CA ARG A 38 14.13 0.49 -6.12
C ARG A 38 13.02 0.51 -7.17
N ASP A 39 13.31 0.13 -8.41
CA ASP A 39 12.39 0.33 -9.52
C ASP A 39 11.81 -0.97 -10.07
N PHE A 40 10.53 -0.93 -10.45
CA PHE A 40 9.87 -1.96 -11.26
C PHE A 40 9.04 -1.33 -12.37
N VAL A 41 8.74 -2.11 -13.38
CA VAL A 41 7.99 -1.69 -14.56
C VAL A 41 6.72 -2.51 -14.68
N VAL A 42 5.63 -1.83 -14.99
CA VAL A 42 4.42 -2.48 -15.48
C VAL A 42 4.15 -2.02 -16.91
N ARG A 43 3.98 -2.99 -17.80
CA ARG A 43 3.55 -2.72 -19.18
C ARG A 43 2.05 -2.50 -19.20
N HIS A 44 1.64 -1.27 -19.43
CA HIS A 44 0.23 -0.92 -19.62
C HIS A 44 -0.10 -0.83 -21.12
N TYR A 45 -1.39 -0.77 -21.44
CA TYR A 45 -1.84 -0.59 -22.83
C TYR A 45 -1.28 0.69 -23.47
N ALA A 46 -1.04 1.72 -22.66
CA ALA A 46 -0.53 3.02 -23.10
C ALA A 46 1.00 3.12 -23.09
N GLY A 47 1.70 2.02 -22.77
CA GLY A 47 3.15 1.96 -22.67
C GLY A 47 3.66 1.50 -21.31
N ASP A 48 4.98 1.37 -21.23
CA ASP A 48 5.69 0.93 -20.04
C ASP A 48 5.79 2.08 -19.02
N VAL A 49 5.42 1.80 -17.77
CA VAL A 49 5.49 2.78 -16.68
C VAL A 49 6.45 2.27 -15.61
N VAL A 50 7.42 3.10 -15.25
CA VAL A 50 8.38 2.84 -14.18
C VAL A 50 7.79 3.33 -12.85
N TYR A 51 7.81 2.45 -11.85
CA TYR A 51 7.37 2.71 -10.49
C TYR A 51 8.54 2.59 -9.52
N ILE A 52 8.61 3.52 -8.58
CA ILE A 52 9.62 3.58 -7.52
C ILE A 52 9.01 3.03 -6.24
N VAL A 53 9.55 1.94 -5.67
CA VAL A 53 8.97 1.29 -4.48
C VAL A 53 9.03 2.13 -3.20
N THR A 54 9.77 3.24 -3.23
CA THR A 54 9.86 4.17 -2.12
C THR A 54 8.49 4.73 -1.74
N GLY A 55 8.07 4.40 -0.51
CA GLY A 55 6.80 4.82 0.06
C GLY A 55 5.59 4.03 -0.43
N PHE A 56 5.74 2.98 -1.24
CA PHE A 56 4.61 2.14 -1.68
C PHE A 56 3.85 1.56 -0.50
N ILE A 57 4.56 0.88 0.41
CA ILE A 57 3.96 0.25 1.58
C ILE A 57 3.35 1.29 2.51
N ASP A 58 4.02 2.43 2.73
CA ASP A 58 3.52 3.46 3.64
C ASP A 58 2.29 4.17 3.08
N LYS A 59 2.24 4.44 1.77
CA LYS A 59 1.05 5.00 1.10
C LYS A 59 -0.12 4.02 1.05
N ASN A 60 0.17 2.72 1.12
CA ASN A 60 -0.86 1.68 1.16
C ASN A 60 -1.37 1.37 2.59
N LYS A 61 -0.69 1.88 3.63
CA LYS A 61 -1.20 1.80 5.00
C LYS A 61 -2.34 2.81 5.15
N ASP A 62 -3.56 2.32 5.31
CA ASP A 62 -4.74 3.16 5.60
C ASP A 62 -5.37 2.83 6.98
N PRO A 63 -4.62 2.97 8.10
CA PRO A 63 -5.17 2.70 9.42
C PRO A 63 -6.03 3.88 9.87
N ILE A 64 -7.34 3.70 9.88
CA ILE A 64 -8.26 4.60 10.60
C ILE A 64 -8.60 3.94 11.94
N TYR A 65 -7.90 4.37 12.99
CA TYR A 65 -8.08 3.85 14.34
C TYR A 65 -9.48 4.13 14.88
N GLN A 66 -9.99 3.20 15.69
CA GLN A 66 -11.33 3.28 16.26
C GLN A 66 -11.55 4.54 17.10
N ASP A 67 -10.51 5.02 17.79
CA ASP A 67 -10.60 6.22 18.62
C ASP A 67 -10.84 7.47 17.76
N PHE A 68 -10.25 7.56 16.57
CA PHE A 68 -10.54 8.65 15.62
C PHE A 68 -11.96 8.55 15.07
N LYS A 69 -12.42 7.35 14.72
CA LYS A 69 -13.80 7.12 14.27
C LYS A 69 -14.81 7.54 15.33
N ARG A 70 -14.57 7.18 16.59
CA ARG A 70 -15.37 7.60 17.75
C ARG A 70 -15.37 9.10 17.96
N LEU A 71 -14.20 9.73 17.88
CA LEU A 71 -14.08 11.18 18.01
C LEU A 71 -14.95 11.89 16.98
N LEU A 72 -14.86 11.47 15.71
CA LEU A 72 -15.61 12.05 14.60
C LEU A 72 -17.12 11.75 14.71
N TYR A 73 -17.48 10.53 15.10
CA TYR A 73 -18.88 10.16 15.37
C TYR A 73 -19.49 11.03 16.47
N ASN A 74 -18.76 11.32 17.55
CA ASN A 74 -19.23 12.12 18.65
C ASN A 74 -19.20 13.64 18.38
N SER A 75 -18.86 14.08 17.17
CA SER A 75 -18.97 15.48 16.77
C SER A 75 -20.41 15.98 16.82
N ASP A 76 -20.60 17.25 17.19
CA ASP A 76 -21.88 17.95 17.10
C ASP A 76 -22.26 18.26 15.63
N HIS A 77 -21.29 18.22 14.71
CA HIS A 77 -21.56 18.44 13.29
C HIS A 77 -22.22 17.21 12.67
N LYS A 78 -23.51 17.34 12.31
CA LYS A 78 -24.34 16.22 11.80
C LYS A 78 -23.69 15.46 10.63
N LEU A 79 -23.03 16.15 9.70
CA LEU A 79 -22.35 15.50 8.57
C LEU A 79 -21.17 14.64 9.04
N LEU A 80 -20.36 15.13 9.99
CA LEU A 80 -19.22 14.38 10.49
C LEU A 80 -19.72 13.14 11.22
N LYS A 81 -20.71 13.29 12.11
CA LYS A 81 -21.34 12.13 12.76
C LYS A 81 -21.86 11.09 11.76
N ALA A 82 -22.48 11.52 10.65
CA ALA A 82 -23.03 10.63 9.62
C ALA A 82 -21.96 9.93 8.76
N MET A 83 -20.75 10.49 8.65
CA MET A 83 -19.65 9.92 7.85
C MET A 83 -18.90 8.80 8.57
N TRP A 84 -18.95 8.74 9.91
CA TRP A 84 -18.25 7.74 10.73
C TRP A 84 -19.20 6.94 11.65
N PRO A 85 -20.25 6.27 11.12
CA PRO A 85 -21.20 5.50 11.93
C PRO A 85 -20.54 4.38 12.74
N GLU A 86 -19.43 3.82 12.26
CA GLU A 86 -18.64 2.81 12.96
C GLU A 86 -18.03 3.30 14.28
N GLY A 87 -17.95 4.62 14.49
CA GLY A 87 -17.56 5.20 15.78
C GLY A 87 -18.54 4.88 16.92
N ALA A 88 -19.77 4.46 16.62
CA ALA A 88 -20.76 4.06 17.64
C ALA A 88 -20.46 2.69 18.29
N GLN A 89 -19.59 1.87 17.70
CA GLN A 89 -19.35 0.50 18.14
C GLN A 89 -18.71 0.44 19.55
N ALA A 90 -19.15 -0.52 20.36
CA ALA A 90 -18.66 -0.70 21.74
C ALA A 90 -17.21 -1.22 21.76
N LEU A 91 -16.44 -0.86 22.80
CA LEU A 91 -15.03 -1.27 22.96
C LEU A 91 -14.83 -2.79 22.83
N THR A 92 -15.77 -3.55 23.37
CA THR A 92 -15.78 -5.01 23.39
C THR A 92 -15.93 -5.68 22.02
N GLU A 93 -16.42 -4.96 21.00
CA GLU A 93 -16.61 -5.50 19.65
C GLU A 93 -15.40 -5.26 18.74
N VAL A 94 -14.58 -4.25 19.07
CA VAL A 94 -13.50 -3.76 18.20
C VAL A 94 -12.13 -4.32 18.61
N THR A 95 -11.95 -4.72 19.87
CA THR A 95 -10.79 -5.49 20.33
C THR A 95 -11.09 -6.98 20.32
N LYS A 96 -11.28 -7.58 19.14
CA LYS A 96 -10.95 -9.01 18.99
C LYS A 96 -9.44 -9.11 18.81
N ILE A 97 -8.74 -9.31 19.92
CA ILE A 97 -7.33 -9.68 19.91
C ILE A 97 -7.27 -11.08 19.25
N PRO A 98 -6.50 -11.28 18.17
CA PRO A 98 -6.26 -12.60 17.59
C PRO A 98 -5.55 -13.55 18.56
#